data_AF-A0A2H6MYM7-F1
#
_entry.id   AF-A0A2H6MYM7-F1
#
_cell.length_a   1.000
_cell.length_b   1.000
_cell.length_c   1.000
_cell.angle_alpha   90.00
_cell.angle_beta   90.00
_cell.angle_gamma   90.00
#
_symmetry.space_group_name_H-M   'P 1'
#
loop_
_entity.id
_entity.type
_entity.pdbx_description
1 polymer ?
#
loop_
_entity_poly.entity_id
_entity_poly.type
_entity_poly.pdbx_seq_one_letter_code
_entity_poly.pdbx_strand_id
1 'polypeptide(L)'
;LCISSSLMLANLMFRKEKYEQAISLYRNVLEKTPDNFSVMESLIDLLRRSGKLDETTPFFELAKKKSIRTPLEPGYNYCMGLYCWHMWQPNQALKYFNKARKDSDWGQKALSCMILICLNPDNEIVGGETFENQNTTDASNLKEKKESEQHGIRTAEKLLKEFYPHSQEGQ
;
A
#
# COMPACT_ATOMS: atom_id res chain seq x y z
N LEU A 1 39.25 -0.31 -2.92
CA LEU A 1 38.13 -1.26 -2.69
C LEU A 1 37.63 -1.28 -1.24
N CYS A 2 38.47 -1.13 -0.20
CA CYS A 2 38.02 -1.15 1.20
C CYS A 2 37.31 0.16 1.67
N ILE A 3 37.79 1.33 1.23
CA ILE A 3 37.24 2.65 1.62
C ILE A 3 35.78 2.81 1.18
N SER A 4 35.42 2.34 -0.01
CA SER A 4 34.03 2.34 -0.51
C SER A 4 33.11 1.44 0.32
N SER A 5 33.62 0.30 0.82
CA SER A 5 32.88 -0.61 1.70
C SER A 5 32.63 0.01 3.07
N SER A 6 33.66 0.62 3.68
CA SER A 6 33.53 1.33 4.95
C SER A 6 32.59 2.54 4.87
N LEU A 7 32.62 3.30 3.76
CA LEU A 7 31.69 4.42 3.53
C LEU A 7 30.24 3.95 3.35
N MET A 8 30.02 2.85 2.61
CA MET A 8 28.69 2.24 2.48
C MET A 8 28.17 1.76 3.83
N LEU A 9 29.02 1.12 4.65
CA LEU A 9 28.66 0.68 6.00
C LEU A 9 28.32 1.86 6.92
N ALA A 10 29.14 2.91 6.93
CA ALA A 10 28.88 4.11 7.72
C ALA A 10 27.55 4.79 7.31
N ASN A 11 27.29 4.92 6.01
CA ASN A 11 26.03 5.46 5.49
C ASN A 11 24.82 4.58 5.86
N LEU A 12 24.98 3.26 5.83
CA LEU A 12 23.94 2.32 6.23
C LEU A 12 23.62 2.45 7.72
N MET A 13 24.65 2.50 8.58
CA MET A 13 24.50 2.68 10.02
C MET A 13 23.83 4.01 10.35
N PHE A 14 24.26 5.10 9.72
CA PHE A 14 23.67 6.43 9.91
C PHE A 14 22.20 6.50 9.49
N ARG A 15 21.84 5.88 8.35
CA ARG A 15 20.43 5.79 7.91
C ARG A 15 19.60 4.96 8.89
N LYS A 16 20.14 3.84 9.35
CA LYS A 16 19.48 2.96 10.33
C LYS A 16 19.17 3.71 11.63
N GLU A 17 20.14 4.43 12.18
CA GLU A 17 19.95 5.22 13.40
C GLU A 17 18.84 6.28 13.23
N LYS A 18 18.85 7.00 12.10
CA LYS A 18 17.80 7.97 11.78
C LYS A 18 16.42 7.33 11.65
N TYR A 19 16.32 6.14 11.06
CA TYR A 19 15.07 5.42 10.96
C TYR A 19 14.52 5.03 12.33
N GLU A 20 15.35 4.50 13.23
CA GLU A 20 14.90 4.14 14.58
C GLU A 20 14.38 5.35 15.36
N GLN A 21 15.06 6.50 15.26
CA GLN A 21 14.60 7.74 15.91
C GLN A 21 13.25 8.20 15.35
N ALA A 22 13.08 8.22 14.03
CA ALA A 22 11.84 8.62 13.39
C ALA A 22 10.69 7.63 13.67
N ILE A 23 10.96 6.32 13.70
CA ILE A 23 10.00 5.29 14.12
C ILE A 23 9.52 5.59 15.54
N SER A 24 10.43 5.84 16.49
CA SER A 24 10.05 6.16 17.87
C SER A 24 9.13 7.37 17.97
N LEU A 25 9.41 8.44 17.21
CA LEU A 25 8.56 9.63 17.18
C LEU A 25 7.17 9.33 16.64
N TYR A 26 7.06 8.62 15.52
CA TYR A 26 5.75 8.27 14.94
C TYR A 26 4.94 7.35 15.85
N ARG A 27 5.59 6.39 16.52
CA ARG A 27 4.93 5.53 17.52
C ARG A 27 4.33 6.36 18.65
N ASN A 28 5.10 7.28 19.23
CA ASN A 28 4.63 8.17 20.29
C ASN A 28 3.42 9.02 19.86
N VAL A 29 3.36 9.41 18.58
CA VAL A 29 2.21 10.13 18.03
C VAL A 29 1.01 9.19 17.91
N LEU A 30 1.17 8.01 17.31
CA LEU A 30 0.07 7.05 17.11
C LEU A 30 -0.47 6.47 18.42
N GLU A 31 0.33 6.40 19.49
CA GLU A 31 -0.17 6.03 20.82
C GLU A 31 -1.20 7.03 21.36
N LYS A 32 -1.07 8.31 21.01
CA LYS A 32 -1.98 9.39 21.43
C LYS A 32 -3.12 9.61 20.44
N THR A 33 -2.81 9.54 19.14
CA THR A 33 -3.73 9.77 18.03
C THR A 33 -3.65 8.59 17.04
N PRO A 34 -4.26 7.44 17.38
CA PRO A 34 -4.14 6.22 16.56
C PRO A 34 -4.92 6.26 15.25
N ASP A 35 -5.79 7.26 15.08
CA ASP A 35 -6.57 7.59 13.89
C ASP A 35 -5.84 8.58 12.95
N ASN A 36 -4.59 8.96 13.25
CA ASN A 36 -3.79 9.78 12.35
C ASN A 36 -3.16 8.92 11.24
N PHE A 37 -3.92 8.70 10.16
CA PHE A 37 -3.50 7.83 9.07
C PHE A 37 -2.34 8.39 8.23
N SER A 38 -2.12 9.70 8.18
CA SER A 38 -0.95 10.30 7.51
C SER A 38 0.36 9.96 8.22
N VAL A 39 0.34 9.93 9.55
CA VAL A 39 1.46 9.45 10.36
C VAL A 39 1.61 7.94 10.21
N MET A 40 0.50 7.19 10.16
CA MET A 40 0.53 5.74 9.94
C MET A 40 1.12 5.37 8.57
N GLU A 41 0.77 6.07 7.49
CA GLU A 41 1.39 5.95 6.16
C GLU A 41 2.92 6.12 6.25
N SER A 42 3.37 7.20 6.91
CA SER A 42 4.79 7.50 7.09
C SER A 42 5.52 6.43 7.91
N LEU A 43 4.86 5.88 8.94
CA LEU A 43 5.39 4.79 9.73
C LEU A 43 5.51 3.50 8.91
N ILE A 44 4.52 3.16 8.09
CA ILE A 44 4.53 1.97 7.23
C ILE A 44 5.71 2.01 6.25
N ASP A 45 5.94 3.13 5.57
CA ASP A 45 7.10 3.26 4.65
C ASP A 45 8.42 3.05 5.41
N LEU A 46 8.54 3.66 6.60
CA LEU A 46 9.76 3.61 7.38
C LEU A 46 10.03 2.21 7.96
N LEU A 47 8.99 1.53 8.45
CA LEU A 47 9.06 0.15 8.92
C LEU A 47 9.42 -0.81 7.79
N ARG A 48 8.81 -0.64 6.60
CA ARG A 48 9.18 -1.40 5.40
C ARG A 48 10.66 -1.24 5.07
N ARG A 49 11.15 0.01 5.01
CA ARG A 49 12.56 0.31 4.69
C ARG A 49 13.55 -0.18 5.76
N SER A 50 13.07 -0.42 6.96
CA SER A 50 13.83 -0.94 8.10
C SER A 50 13.71 -2.46 8.27
N GLY A 51 12.92 -3.15 7.42
CA GLY A 51 12.67 -4.59 7.53
C GLY A 51 11.81 -4.98 8.74
N LYS A 52 11.00 -4.05 9.26
CA LYS A 52 10.22 -4.19 10.50
C LYS A 52 8.71 -4.06 10.24
N LEU A 53 8.25 -4.44 9.05
CA LEU A 53 6.87 -4.21 8.62
C LEU A 53 5.82 -4.83 9.57
N ASP A 54 6.13 -5.98 10.18
CA ASP A 54 5.27 -6.69 11.13
C ASP A 54 4.89 -5.83 12.35
N GLU A 55 5.73 -4.86 12.72
CA GLU A 55 5.49 -3.93 13.83
C GLU A 55 4.34 -2.94 13.54
N THR A 56 3.78 -2.94 12.33
CA THR A 56 2.61 -2.11 11.97
C THR A 56 1.32 -2.62 12.64
N THR A 57 1.17 -3.94 12.79
CA THR A 57 -0.06 -4.61 13.21
C THR A 57 -0.69 -4.05 14.51
N PRO A 58 0.09 -3.78 15.59
CA PRO A 58 -0.46 -3.22 16.83
C PRO A 58 -1.14 -1.85 16.63
N PHE A 59 -0.67 -1.03 15.69
CA PHE A 59 -1.24 0.29 15.44
C PHE A 59 -2.60 0.22 14.76
N PHE A 60 -2.83 -0.78 13.90
CA PHE A 60 -4.16 -1.02 13.34
C PHE A 60 -5.17 -1.46 14.41
N GLU A 61 -4.73 -2.30 15.35
CA GLU A 61 -5.58 -2.72 16.47
C GLU A 61 -5.86 -1.56 17.44
N LEU A 62 -4.88 -0.70 17.68
CA LEU A 62 -5.08 0.52 18.47
C LEU A 62 -6.09 1.47 17.80
N ALA A 63 -5.98 1.67 16.48
CA ALA A 63 -6.92 2.49 15.71
C ALA A 63 -8.35 1.94 15.75
N LYS A 64 -8.53 0.62 15.62
CA LYS A 64 -9.83 -0.05 15.74
C LYS A 64 -10.46 0.11 17.12
N LYS A 65 -9.66 0.05 18.20
CA LYS A 65 -10.16 0.25 19.57
C LYS A 65 -10.65 1.67 19.82
N LYS A 66 -10.11 2.67 19.10
CA LYS A 66 -10.51 4.07 19.25
C LYS A 66 -11.95 4.33 18.81
N SER A 67 -12.39 3.68 17.74
CA SER A 67 -13.74 3.87 17.18
C SER A 67 -14.16 2.66 16.35
N ILE A 68 -15.43 2.26 16.48
CA ILE A 68 -16.03 1.22 15.62
C ILE A 68 -16.12 1.66 14.15
N ARG A 69 -16.03 2.97 13.88
CA ARG A 69 -16.05 3.52 12.53
C ARG A 69 -14.68 3.55 11.86
N THR A 70 -13.58 3.34 12.60
CA THR A 70 -12.22 3.36 12.05
C THR A 70 -12.08 2.48 10.79
N PRO A 71 -12.62 1.25 10.70
CA PRO A 71 -12.52 0.45 9.48
C PRO A 71 -13.24 1.01 8.24
N LEU A 72 -14.09 2.02 8.41
CA LEU A 72 -14.79 2.73 7.34
C LEU A 72 -14.02 3.96 6.86
N GLU A 73 -13.05 4.44 7.63
CA GLU A 73 -12.25 5.63 7.29
C GLU A 73 -11.40 5.37 6.04
N PRO A 74 -11.40 6.28 5.04
CA PRO A 74 -10.59 6.13 3.84
C PRO A 74 -9.10 6.01 4.14
N GLY A 75 -8.57 6.80 5.09
CA GLY A 75 -7.17 6.73 5.50
C GLY A 75 -6.80 5.39 6.12
N TYR A 76 -7.67 4.80 6.95
CA TYR A 76 -7.47 3.45 7.49
C TYR A 76 -7.37 2.42 6.37
N ASN A 77 -8.29 2.48 5.42
CA ASN A 77 -8.32 1.56 4.29
C ASN A 77 -7.10 1.75 3.38
N TYR A 78 -6.65 2.98 3.17
CA TYR A 78 -5.41 3.23 2.43
C TYR A 78 -4.18 2.62 3.13
N CYS A 79 -4.01 2.85 4.44
CA CYS A 79 -2.90 2.28 5.20
C CYS A 79 -2.94 0.74 5.25
N MET A 80 -4.12 0.13 5.41
CA MET A 80 -4.29 -1.32 5.31
C MET A 80 -3.91 -1.84 3.92
N GLY A 81 -4.27 -1.10 2.86
CA GLY A 81 -3.88 -1.42 1.49
C GLY A 81 -2.37 -1.44 1.31
N LEU A 82 -1.66 -0.42 1.80
CA LEU A 82 -0.20 -0.36 1.78
C LEU A 82 0.44 -1.53 2.53
N TYR A 83 -0.05 -1.81 3.73
CA TYR A 83 0.45 -2.93 4.54
C TYR A 83 0.28 -4.28 3.81
N CYS A 84 -0.93 -4.58 3.31
CA CYS A 84 -1.20 -5.80 2.55
C CYS A 84 -0.31 -5.89 1.30
N TRP A 85 -0.11 -4.77 0.59
CA TRP A 85 0.73 -4.76 -0.61
C TRP A 85 2.18 -5.14 -0.27
N HIS A 86 2.74 -4.57 0.80
CA HIS A 86 4.10 -4.86 1.23
C HIS A 86 4.27 -6.22 1.91
N MET A 87 3.19 -6.85 2.37
CA MET A 87 3.14 -8.24 2.84
C MET A 87 2.90 -9.26 1.71
N TRP A 88 3.06 -8.85 0.44
CA TRP A 88 2.83 -9.71 -0.73
C TRP A 88 1.38 -10.23 -0.84
N GLN A 89 0.41 -9.44 -0.40
CA GLN A 89 -1.02 -9.74 -0.48
C GLN A 89 -1.74 -8.75 -1.41
N PRO A 90 -1.43 -8.74 -2.72
CA PRO A 90 -1.92 -7.73 -3.65
C PRO A 90 -3.45 -7.74 -3.81
N ASN A 91 -4.09 -8.91 -3.78
CA ASN A 91 -5.56 -9.00 -3.87
C ASN A 91 -6.26 -8.36 -2.65
N GLN A 92 -5.67 -8.49 -1.46
CA GLN A 92 -6.19 -7.80 -0.27
C GLN A 92 -5.91 -6.29 -0.36
N ALA A 93 -4.73 -5.91 -0.85
CA ALA A 93 -4.39 -4.51 -1.07
C ALA A 93 -5.39 -3.81 -2.00
N LEU A 94 -5.74 -4.43 -3.13
CA LEU A 94 -6.75 -3.90 -4.07
C LEU A 94 -8.11 -3.71 -3.40
N LYS A 95 -8.56 -4.66 -2.57
CA LYS A 95 -9.83 -4.54 -1.82
C LYS A 95 -9.84 -3.32 -0.90
N TYR A 96 -8.72 -3.08 -0.20
CA TYR A 96 -8.59 -1.95 0.70
C TYR A 96 -8.44 -0.61 -0.04
N PHE A 97 -7.59 -0.54 -1.07
CA PHE A 97 -7.46 0.67 -1.88
C PHE A 97 -8.77 1.04 -2.58
N ASN A 98 -9.55 0.06 -3.03
CA ASN A 98 -10.86 0.30 -3.62
C ASN A 98 -11.83 1.03 -2.66
N LYS A 99 -11.72 0.79 -1.34
CA LYS A 99 -12.53 1.48 -0.33
C LYS A 99 -12.08 2.94 -0.13
N ALA A 100 -10.80 3.26 -0.35
CA ALA A 100 -10.26 4.61 -0.24
C ALA A 100 -10.33 5.42 -1.54
N ARG A 101 -10.52 4.75 -2.69
CA ARG A 101 -10.47 5.30 -4.06
C ARG A 101 -11.27 6.60 -4.31
N LYS A 102 -12.40 6.77 -3.64
CA LYS A 102 -13.33 7.88 -3.89
C LYS A 102 -13.15 9.07 -2.95
N ASP A 103 -12.21 8.96 -2.02
CA ASP A 103 -11.88 10.02 -1.08
C ASP A 103 -11.01 11.13 -1.73
N SER A 104 -11.14 12.37 -1.27
CA SER A 104 -10.38 13.52 -1.80
C SER A 104 -8.89 13.44 -1.49
N ASP A 105 -8.52 12.98 -0.30
CA ASP A 105 -7.14 13.04 0.19
C ASP A 105 -6.39 11.74 -0.12
N TRP A 106 -7.11 10.62 -0.02
CA TRP A 106 -6.56 9.28 -0.18
C TRP A 106 -6.82 8.67 -1.55
N GLY A 107 -7.80 9.17 -2.30
CA GLY A 107 -8.29 8.54 -3.53
C GLY A 107 -7.22 8.43 -4.62
N GLN A 108 -6.52 9.52 -4.93
CA GLN A 108 -5.48 9.52 -5.97
C GLN A 108 -4.28 8.64 -5.60
N LYS A 109 -3.88 8.63 -4.32
CA LYS A 109 -2.82 7.73 -3.84
C LYS A 109 -3.25 6.27 -3.93
N ALA A 110 -4.47 5.95 -3.49
CA ALA A 110 -5.03 4.60 -3.58
C ALA A 110 -5.11 4.14 -5.04
N LEU A 111 -5.61 5.00 -5.93
CA LEU A 111 -5.74 4.73 -7.35
C LEU A 111 -4.38 4.48 -8.02
N SER A 112 -3.36 5.28 -7.68
CA SER A 112 -1.98 5.06 -8.12
C SER A 112 -1.47 3.69 -7.70
N CYS A 113 -1.65 3.31 -6.44
CA CYS A 113 -1.26 1.99 -5.94
C CYS A 113 -2.01 0.87 -6.67
N MET A 114 -3.31 1.01 -6.92
CA MET A 114 -4.10 0.03 -7.68
C MET A 114 -3.56 -0.14 -9.10
N ILE A 115 -3.25 0.95 -9.80
CA ILE A 115 -2.67 0.92 -11.14
C ILE A 115 -1.31 0.20 -11.11
N LEU A 116 -0.43 0.54 -10.15
CA LEU A 116 0.88 -0.11 -10.01
C LEU A 116 0.76 -1.62 -9.78
N ILE A 117 -0.21 -2.03 -8.96
CA ILE A 117 -0.49 -3.45 -8.71
C ILE A 117 -0.97 -4.11 -10.01
N CYS A 118 -1.94 -3.53 -10.71
CA CYS A 118 -2.49 -4.09 -11.96
C CYS A 118 -1.49 -4.15 -13.12
N LEU A 119 -0.46 -3.29 -13.12
CA LEU A 119 0.58 -3.25 -14.15
C LEU A 119 1.80 -4.13 -13.81
N ASN A 120 1.82 -4.82 -12.66
CA ASN A 120 2.98 -5.60 -12.24
C ASN A 120 3.18 -6.83 -13.14
N PRO A 121 4.33 -6.96 -13.86
CA PRO A 121 4.56 -8.02 -14.85
C PRO A 121 4.71 -9.44 -14.28
N ASP A 122 4.95 -9.60 -12.97
CA ASP A 122 5.13 -10.92 -12.34
C ASP A 122 3.81 -11.72 -12.18
N ASN A 123 2.67 -11.10 -12.50
CA ASN A 123 1.39 -11.77 -12.80
C ASN A 123 0.82 -12.71 -11.72
N GLU A 124 1.16 -12.53 -10.44
CA GLU A 124 0.47 -13.21 -9.32
C GLU A 124 -0.90 -12.58 -8.97
N ILE A 125 -1.32 -11.56 -9.71
CA ILE A 125 -2.47 -10.73 -9.34
C ILE A 125 -3.66 -11.08 -10.22
N VAL A 126 -4.56 -11.90 -9.66
CA VAL A 126 -5.94 -12.05 -10.13
C VAL A 126 -6.70 -10.76 -9.81
N GLY A 127 -6.40 -9.71 -10.57
CA GLY A 127 -7.19 -8.46 -10.60
C GLY A 127 -8.59 -8.66 -11.19
N GLY A 128 -8.91 -9.89 -11.63
CA GLY A 128 -10.21 -10.39 -12.09
C GLY A 128 -11.33 -10.19 -11.09
N GLU A 129 -11.21 -10.91 -9.99
CA GLU A 129 -12.32 -11.23 -9.09
C GLU A 129 -12.74 -10.07 -8.18
N THR A 130 -11.90 -9.05 -8.04
CA THR A 130 -12.21 -7.90 -7.16
C THR A 130 -13.16 -6.91 -7.83
N PHE A 131 -13.32 -6.98 -9.16
CA PHE A 131 -14.18 -6.08 -9.93
C PHE A 131 -15.35 -6.78 -10.64
N GLU A 132 -15.36 -8.11 -10.72
CA GLU A 132 -16.45 -8.89 -11.33
C GLU A 132 -17.01 -9.92 -10.34
N ASN A 133 -18.33 -9.86 -10.11
CA ASN A 133 -19.08 -10.84 -9.34
C ASN A 133 -19.02 -12.23 -10.03
N GLN A 134 -18.70 -13.26 -9.24
CA GLN A 134 -18.96 -14.70 -9.43
C GLN A 134 -18.96 -15.23 -10.87
N ASN A 135 -17.95 -16.03 -11.24
CA ASN A 135 -18.13 -17.47 -11.55
C ASN A 135 -16.90 -18.10 -12.22
N THR A 136 -16.74 -19.39 -11.93
CA THR A 136 -16.10 -20.47 -12.69
C THR A 136 -14.61 -20.80 -12.47
N THR A 137 -14.48 -22.09 -12.18
CA THR A 137 -13.33 -22.95 -11.91
C THR A 137 -12.64 -23.45 -13.20
N ASP A 138 -11.36 -23.78 -13.04
CA ASP A 138 -10.54 -24.79 -13.74
C ASP A 138 -10.02 -24.57 -15.19
N ALA A 139 -8.67 -24.54 -15.24
CA ALA A 139 -7.72 -25.29 -16.07
C ALA A 139 -7.23 -24.67 -17.40
N SER A 140 -6.13 -23.90 -17.33
CA SER A 140 -4.91 -24.02 -18.16
C SER A 140 -3.86 -22.94 -17.84
N ASN A 141 -2.79 -23.33 -17.10
CA ASN A 141 -1.76 -22.44 -16.53
C ASN A 141 -1.04 -21.44 -17.47
N LEU A 142 -1.15 -21.57 -18.79
CA LEU A 142 -0.56 -20.61 -19.76
C LEU A 142 -1.59 -19.72 -20.44
N LYS A 143 -2.83 -20.19 -20.58
CA LYS A 143 -3.93 -19.40 -21.15
C LYS A 143 -4.55 -18.52 -20.08
N GLU A 144 -4.74 -19.07 -18.88
CA GLU A 144 -5.15 -18.33 -17.68
C GLU A 144 -4.15 -17.21 -17.34
N LYS A 145 -2.84 -17.46 -17.50
CA LYS A 145 -1.81 -16.45 -17.27
C LYS A 145 -1.94 -15.26 -18.23
N LYS A 146 -2.12 -15.52 -19.53
CA LYS A 146 -2.33 -14.48 -20.54
C LYS A 146 -3.67 -13.76 -20.40
N GLU A 147 -4.71 -14.47 -19.99
CA GLU A 147 -6.05 -13.90 -19.73
C GLU A 147 -6.03 -13.02 -18.48
N SER A 148 -5.32 -13.43 -17.42
CA SER A 148 -5.06 -12.64 -16.21
C SER A 148 -4.23 -11.38 -16.51
N GLU A 149 -3.18 -11.51 -17.32
CA GLU A 149 -2.37 -10.37 -17.81
C GLU A 149 -3.25 -9.35 -18.56
N GLN A 150 -4.06 -9.82 -19.51
CA GLN A 150 -4.99 -8.94 -20.24
C GLN A 150 -6.02 -8.30 -19.33
N HIS A 151 -6.46 -9.01 -18.28
CA HIS A 151 -7.41 -8.48 -17.32
C HIS A 151 -6.81 -7.39 -16.44
N GLY A 152 -5.58 -7.56 -15.96
CA GLY A 152 -4.82 -6.56 -15.21
C GLY A 152 -4.66 -5.26 -16.02
N ILE A 153 -4.28 -5.38 -17.30
CA ILE A 153 -4.14 -4.25 -18.21
C ILE A 153 -5.47 -3.51 -18.41
N ARG A 154 -6.57 -4.21 -18.72
CA ARG A 154 -7.89 -3.58 -18.89
C ARG A 154 -8.37 -2.89 -17.61
N THR A 155 -8.06 -3.45 -16.46
CA THR A 155 -8.39 -2.85 -15.16
C THR A 155 -7.58 -1.57 -14.95
N ALA A 156 -6.27 -1.60 -15.21
CA ALA A 156 -5.42 -0.42 -15.16
C ALA A 156 -5.90 0.68 -16.11
N GLU A 157 -6.31 0.34 -17.34
CA GLU A 157 -6.89 1.29 -18.30
C GLU A 157 -8.16 1.98 -17.78
N LYS A 158 -9.05 1.22 -17.10
CA LYS A 158 -10.24 1.80 -16.46
C LYS A 158 -9.85 2.74 -15.33
N LEU A 159 -8.92 2.34 -14.48
CA LEU A 159 -8.46 3.13 -13.34
C LEU A 159 -7.74 4.41 -13.78
N LEU A 160 -6.99 4.37 -14.88
CA LEU A 160 -6.33 5.54 -15.47
C LEU A 160 -7.33 6.62 -15.92
N LYS A 161 -8.54 6.24 -16.34
CA LYS A 161 -9.62 7.20 -16.66
C LYS A 161 -10.16 7.91 -15.42
N GLU A 162 -10.01 7.30 -14.24
CA GLU A 162 -10.38 7.90 -12.96
C GLU A 162 -9.22 8.71 -12.33
N PHE A 163 -8.01 8.62 -12.90
CA PHE A 163 -6.80 9.19 -12.32
C PHE A 163 -6.58 10.62 -12.78
N TYR A 164 -6.41 11.52 -11.81
CA TYR A 164 -6.18 12.94 -12.02
C TYR A 164 -4.96 13.34 -11.18
N PRO A 165 -3.74 13.29 -11.74
CA PRO A 165 -2.56 13.74 -11.01
C PRO A 165 -2.73 15.23 -10.69
N HIS A 166 -2.36 15.62 -9.47
CA HIS A 166 -2.42 17.00 -8.99
C HIS A 166 -1.32 17.88 -9.64
N SER A 167 -1.23 17.87 -10.97
CA SER A 167 -0.48 18.83 -11.78
C SER A 167 -1.39 19.91 -12.39
N GLN A 168 -2.64 20.01 -11.94
CA GLN A 168 -3.59 21.07 -12.27
C GLN A 168 -4.27 21.66 -11.03
N GLU A 169 -3.50 22.03 -10.01
CA GLU A 169 -3.77 23.30 -9.33
C GLU A 169 -2.95 24.37 -10.04
N GLY A 170 -3.46 24.79 -11.20
CA GLY A 170 -2.94 25.89 -11.98
C GLY A 170 -3.98 26.98 -12.06
N GLN A 171 -3.71 28.07 -11.32
CA GLN A 171 -4.39 29.38 -11.25
C GLN A 171 -5.59 29.51 -10.30
#